data_AF-A0A919R7Z6-F1
#
_entry.id   AF-A0A919R7Z6-F1
#
_cell.length_a   1.000
_cell.length_b   1.000
_cell.length_c   1.000
_cell.angle_alpha   90.00
_cell.angle_beta   90.00
_cell.angle_gamma   90.00
#
_symmetry.space_group_name_H-M   'P 1'
#
loop_
_entity.id
_entity.type
_entity.pdbx_description
1 polymer ?
#
loop_
_entity_poly.entity_id
_entity_poly.type
_entity_poly.pdbx_seq_one_letter_code
_entity_poly.pdbx_strand_id
1 'polypeptide(L)'
;MRGLCGSILDIPAQPATGAEIPGPYTMTGEEILEFLPRVAAVGAQVEANLRGWVQRLRDRRVTWARIGAALGMTRQSTWERFSGEE
;
A
#
# COMPACT_ATOMS: atom_id res chain seq x y z
N MET A 1 19.19 4.78 21.54
CA MET A 1 17.84 4.22 21.38
C MET A 1 17.77 3.54 20.02
N ARG A 2 18.12 2.25 19.95
CA ARG A 2 18.05 1.47 18.70
C ARG A 2 16.72 0.71 18.68
N GLY A 3 16.07 0.75 17.53
CA GLY A 3 14.62 0.69 17.38
C GLY A 3 13.96 -0.66 17.65
N LEU A 4 12.78 -0.55 18.25
CA LEU A 4 11.78 -1.60 18.48
C LEU A 4 11.36 -2.32 17.19
N CYS A 5 11.60 -1.73 16.01
CA CYS A 5 11.18 -2.27 14.73
C CYS A 5 11.81 -3.64 14.40
N GLY A 6 13.03 -3.92 14.88
CA GLY A 6 13.68 -5.21 14.66
C GLY A 6 13.06 -6.36 15.45
N SER A 7 12.52 -6.07 16.64
CA SER A 7 12.00 -7.10 17.56
C SER A 7 10.59 -7.57 17.20
N ILE A 8 9.83 -6.78 16.43
CA ILE A 8 8.47 -7.15 15.99
C ILE A 8 8.50 -8.17 14.84
N LEU A 9 9.51 -8.11 13.98
CA LEU A 9 9.64 -9.02 12.83
C LEU A 9 10.21 -10.41 13.22
N ASP A 10 10.83 -10.52 14.40
CA ASP A 10 11.38 -11.77 14.93
C ASP A 10 10.37 -12.57 15.75
N ILE A 11 9.14 -12.04 15.94
CA ILE A 11 8.07 -12.75 16.63
C ILE A 11 7.63 -13.90 15.71
N PRO A 12 7.82 -15.18 16.09
CA PRO A 12 7.33 -16.29 15.31
C PRO A 12 5.81 -16.13 15.17
N ALA A 13 5.32 -16.11 13.93
CA ALA A 13 3.90 -15.99 13.65
C ALA A 13 3.16 -17.14 14.36
N GLN A 14 2.59 -16.85 15.52
CA GLN A 14 1.67 -17.75 16.17
C GLN A 14 0.51 -17.91 15.18
N PRO A 15 0.19 -19.13 14.70
CA PRO A 15 -0.99 -19.31 13.89
C PRO A 15 -2.17 -18.89 14.76
N ALA A 16 -2.74 -17.74 14.44
CA ALA A 16 -3.91 -17.20 15.13
C ALA A 16 -5.04 -18.19 14.88
N THR A 17 -5.18 -19.14 15.79
CA THR A 17 -6.17 -20.19 15.69
C THR A 17 -7.50 -19.52 16.05
N GLY A 18 -8.22 -19.05 15.04
CA GLY A 18 -9.57 -18.50 15.17
C GLY A 18 -9.71 -16.99 15.26
N ALA A 19 -8.66 -16.19 15.00
CA ALA A 19 -8.86 -14.76 14.73
C ALA A 19 -9.15 -14.57 13.23
N GLU A 20 -10.30 -15.08 12.79
CA GLU A 20 -10.85 -14.66 11.51
C GLU A 20 -11.15 -13.17 11.69
N ILE A 21 -10.33 -12.29 11.09
CA ILE A 21 -10.71 -10.88 10.99
C ILE A 21 -12.08 -10.92 10.31
N PRO A 22 -13.15 -10.44 10.96
CA PRO A 22 -14.48 -10.45 10.35
C PRO A 22 -14.33 -9.78 9.00
N GLY A 23 -14.45 -10.57 7.93
CA GLY A 23 -14.38 -10.01 6.59
C GLY A 23 -15.54 -9.04 6.41
N PRO A 24 -15.51 -8.17 5.40
CA PRO A 24 -16.66 -7.32 5.07
C PRO A 24 -17.96 -8.12 4.84
N TYR A 25 -17.87 -9.45 4.68
CA TYR A 25 -18.98 -10.38 4.51
C TYR A 25 -19.65 -10.82 5.83
N THR A 26 -19.05 -10.54 7.00
CA THR A 26 -19.59 -10.88 8.32
C THR A 26 -19.97 -9.66 9.16
N MET A 27 -19.71 -8.45 8.65
CA MET A 27 -19.99 -7.17 9.31
C MET A 27 -21.33 -6.60 8.83
N THR A 28 -22.06 -5.91 9.70
CA THR A 28 -23.22 -5.10 9.33
C THR A 28 -22.80 -3.88 8.50
N GLY A 29 -23.76 -3.28 7.79
CA GLY A 29 -23.48 -2.08 6.99
C GLY A 29 -22.91 -0.91 7.81
N GLU A 30 -23.38 -0.72 9.05
CA GLU A 30 -22.88 0.31 9.96
C GLU A 30 -21.43 0.03 10.38
N GLU A 31 -21.11 -1.22 10.74
CA GLU A 31 -19.74 -1.61 11.09
C GLU A 31 -18.77 -1.46 9.90
N ILE A 32 -19.22 -1.72 8.67
CA ILE A 32 -18.42 -1.48 7.46
C ILE A 32 -18.15 0.02 7.30
N LEU A 33 -19.18 0.87 7.47
CA LEU A 33 -19.02 2.33 7.37
C LEU A 33 -18.03 2.86 8.42
N GLU A 34 -18.05 2.33 9.64
CA GLU A 34 -17.07 2.67 10.68
C GLU A 34 -15.65 2.18 10.36
N PHE A 35 -15.53 1.08 9.62
CA PHE A 35 -14.24 0.51 9.23
C PHE A 35 -13.60 1.18 8.01
N LEU A 36 -14.40 1.76 7.10
CA LEU A 36 -13.93 2.39 5.86
C LEU A 36 -12.81 3.44 6.06
N PRO A 37 -12.85 4.36 7.04
CA PRO A 37 -11.78 5.32 7.25
C PRO A 37 -10.42 4.67 7.50
N ARG A 38 -10.40 3.54 8.23
CA ARG A 38 -9.17 2.77 8.47
C ARG A 38 -8.64 2.16 7.18
N VAL A 39 -9.51 1.56 6.37
CA VAL A 39 -9.12 1.00 5.05
C VAL A 39 -8.59 2.10 4.13
N ALA A 40 -9.27 3.24 4.09
CA ALA A 40 -8.83 4.40 3.30
C ALA A 40 -7.45 4.91 3.75
N ALA A 41 -7.19 4.98 5.05
CA ALA A 41 -5.90 5.37 5.59
C ALA A 41 -4.77 4.38 5.20
N VAL A 42 -5.07 3.07 5.19
CA VAL A 42 -4.11 2.05 4.72
C VAL A 42 -3.86 2.20 3.22
N GLY A 43 -4.92 2.40 2.43
CA GLY A 43 -4.81 2.67 0.99
C GLY A 43 -3.92 3.88 0.70
N ALA A 44 -4.15 4.99 1.40
CA ALA A 44 -3.35 6.21 1.27
C ALA A 44 -1.87 5.98 1.61
N GLN A 45 -1.57 5.19 2.65
CA GLN A 45 -0.20 4.83 3.02
C GLN A 45 0.50 3.98 1.94
N VAL A 46 -0.20 2.99 1.39
CA VAL A 46 0.32 2.15 0.31
C VAL A 46 0.61 2.99 -0.93
N GLU A 47 -0.30 3.90 -1.29
CA GLU A 47 -0.13 4.82 -2.42
C GLU A 47 1.07 5.77 -2.21
N ALA A 48 1.22 6.37 -1.02
CA ALA A 48 2.36 7.22 -0.71
C ALA A 48 3.69 6.47 -0.79
N ASN A 49 3.74 5.24 -0.26
CA ASN A 49 4.91 4.38 -0.38
C ASN A 49 5.21 4.06 -1.84
N LEU A 50 4.20 3.70 -2.64
CA LEU A 50 4.35 3.43 -4.08
C LEU A 50 4.93 4.64 -4.82
N ARG A 51 4.47 5.86 -4.53
CA ARG A 51 5.04 7.09 -5.08
C ARG A 51 6.54 7.22 -4.76
N GLY A 52 6.95 6.93 -3.53
CA GLY A 52 8.37 6.93 -3.14
C GLY A 52 9.22 5.93 -3.95
N TRP A 53 8.69 4.73 -4.22
CA TRP A 53 9.36 3.75 -5.09
C TRP A 53 9.46 4.22 -6.54
N VAL A 54 8.39 4.80 -7.07
CA VAL A 54 8.37 5.38 -8.43
C VAL A 54 9.39 6.51 -8.54
N GLN A 55 9.44 7.44 -7.59
CA GLN A 55 10.45 8.51 -7.55
C GLN A 55 11.87 7.94 -7.57
N ARG A 56 12.18 6.95 -6.74
CA ARG A 56 13.49 6.27 -6.73
C ARG A 56 13.83 5.63 -8.08
N LEU A 57 12.85 5.10 -8.81
CA LEU A 57 13.05 4.58 -10.18
C LEU A 57 13.30 5.71 -11.17
N ARG A 58 12.64 6.84 -11.01
CA ARG A 58 12.82 8.04 -11.85
C ARG A 58 14.20 8.68 -11.64
N ASP A 59 14.73 8.72 -10.42
CA ASP A 59 16.11 9.15 -10.14
C ASP A 59 17.13 8.29 -10.87
N ARG A 60 16.83 7.00 -11.02
CA ARG A 60 17.64 6.03 -11.79
C ARG A 60 17.38 6.11 -13.30
N ARG A 61 16.65 7.13 -13.76
CA ARG A 61 16.28 7.38 -15.16
C ARG A 61 15.47 6.26 -15.82
N VAL A 62 14.78 5.43 -15.04
CA VAL A 62 13.88 4.41 -15.60
C VAL A 62 12.70 5.09 -16.29
N THR A 63 12.38 4.70 -17.52
CA THR A 63 11.35 5.36 -18.32
C THR A 63 9.95 5.10 -17.77
N TRP A 64 9.05 6.08 -17.94
CA TRP A 64 7.63 5.92 -17.58
C TRP A 64 6.97 4.72 -18.25
N ALA A 65 7.38 4.35 -19.47
CA ALA A 65 6.88 3.17 -20.14
C ALA A 65 7.24 1.87 -19.42
N ARG A 66 8.48 1.76 -18.90
CA ARG A 66 8.95 0.57 -18.19
C ARG A 66 8.34 0.49 -16.79
N ILE A 67 8.16 1.62 -16.12
CA ILE A 67 7.45 1.69 -14.82
C ILE A 67 5.99 1.28 -15.00
N GLY A 68 5.31 1.84 -16.00
CA GLY A 68 3.92 1.49 -16.31
C GLY A 68 3.74 0.03 -16.64
N ALA A 69 4.61 -0.54 -17.49
CA ALA A 69 4.57 -1.96 -17.81
C ALA A 69 4.69 -2.87 -16.57
N ALA A 70 5.51 -2.49 -15.59
CA ALA A 70 5.62 -3.22 -14.32
C ALA A 70 4.38 -3.09 -13.42
N LEU A 71 3.62 -1.99 -13.55
CA LEU A 71 2.38 -1.74 -12.83
C LEU A 71 1.12 -2.22 -13.60
N GLY A 72 1.28 -2.81 -14.78
CA GLY A 72 0.14 -3.18 -15.65
C GLY A 72 -0.59 -1.96 -16.24
N MET A 73 0.07 -0.80 -16.30
CA MET A 73 -0.47 0.47 -16.77
C MET A 73 0.18 0.89 -18.10
N THR A 74 -0.54 1.70 -18.88
CA THR A 74 0.05 2.34 -20.06
C THR A 74 1.05 3.42 -19.64
N ARG A 75 1.98 3.78 -20.53
CA ARG A 75 2.92 4.91 -20.28
C ARG A 75 2.17 6.20 -19.91
N GLN A 76 1.09 6.50 -20.64
CA GLN A 76 0.32 7.73 -20.46
C GLN A 76 -0.35 7.76 -19.09
N SER A 77 -1.11 6.71 -18.74
CA SER A 77 -1.75 6.60 -17.41
C SER A 77 -0.75 6.63 -16.25
N THR A 78 0.43 6.04 -16.45
CA THR A 78 1.52 6.11 -15.46
C THR A 78 2.05 7.54 -15.30
N TRP A 79 2.24 8.26 -16.40
CA TRP A 79 2.65 9.66 -16.34
C TRP A 79 1.58 10.51 -15.67
N GLU A 80 0.32 10.41 -16.07
CA GLU A 80 -0.78 11.19 -15.47
C GLU A 80 -0.88 10.94 -13.97
N ARG A 81 -0.70 9.70 -13.51
CA ARG A 81 -0.80 9.32 -12.10
C ARG A 81 0.40 9.77 -11.25
N PHE A 82 1.61 9.80 -11.80
CA PHE A 82 2.84 9.96 -11.02
C PHE A 82 3.67 11.20 -11.38
N SER A 83 3.27 11.97 -12.40
CA SER A 83 3.95 13.21 -12.81
C SER A 83 3.42 14.46 -12.14
N GLY A 84 2.23 14.42 -11.54
CA GLY A 84 1.54 15.57 -10.98
C GLY A 84 1.30 15.47 -9.47
N GLU A 85 2.37 15.54 -8.69
CA GLU A 85 2.39 16.05 -7.31
C GLU A 85 3.77 16.72 -7.15
N GLU A 86 3.83 18.04 -7.39
CA GLU A 86 4.88 18.92 -6.85
C GLU A 86 4.34 19.55 -5.57
#